data_AF-A0A5D0RBP7-F1
#
_entry.id   AF-A0A5D0RBP7-F1
#
_cell.length_a   1.000
_cell.length_b   1.000
_cell.length_c   1.000
_cell.angle_alpha   90.00
_cell.angle_beta   90.00
_cell.angle_gamma   90.00
#
_symmetry.space_group_name_H-M   'P 1'
#
loop_
_entity.id
_entity.type
_entity.pdbx_description
1 polymer ?
#
loop_
_entity_poly.entity_id
_entity_poly.type
_entity_poly.pdbx_seq_one_letter_code
_entity_poly.pdbx_strand_id
1 'polypeptide(L)'
;MKHYFTLIAILFITLGFAQTTQEEYNYLTLGYADQLEKGLDMKQGYNLRFVSKSSIKFQGDSYREIEVYALHKTAGDFQGLLLKFYRSNNKSAMYFCVPTTNAGAELWNDFNSKIYNDFKEHKTFTFNTIINFSYIILQMYESNL
;
A
#
# COMPACT_ATOMS: atom_id res chain seq x y z
N MET A 1 39.09 -26.05 36.83
CA MET A 1 38.28 -24.89 37.25
C MET A 1 37.65 -24.27 36.02
N LYS A 2 36.32 -24.29 36.02
CA LYS A 2 35.29 -23.63 35.19
C LYS A 2 35.78 -22.93 33.89
N HIS A 3 35.32 -23.50 32.78
CA HIS A 3 35.33 -22.93 31.44
C HIS A 3 34.74 -21.51 31.45
N TYR A 4 35.51 -20.52 30.99
CA TYR A 4 34.96 -19.21 30.64
C TYR A 4 34.28 -19.33 29.28
N PHE A 5 33.02 -19.77 29.29
CA PHE A 5 32.13 -19.67 28.15
C PHE A 5 31.60 -18.23 28.15
N THR A 6 32.38 -17.29 27.64
CA THR A 6 31.95 -15.89 27.52
C THR A 6 30.87 -15.82 26.45
N LEU A 7 29.63 -15.76 26.92
CA LEU A 7 28.41 -15.67 26.14
C LEU A 7 28.41 -14.35 25.34
N ILE A 8 28.74 -14.42 24.05
CA ILE A 8 28.46 -13.33 23.11
C ILE A 8 26.95 -13.37 22.84
N ALA A 9 26.18 -12.65 23.65
CA ALA A 9 24.78 -12.35 23.37
C ALA A 9 24.75 -11.23 22.32
N ILE A 10 24.72 -11.61 21.03
CA ILE A 10 24.37 -10.67 19.96
C ILE A 10 22.91 -10.31 20.18
N LEU A 11 22.68 -9.16 20.80
CA LEU A 11 21.39 -8.51 20.83
C LEU A 11 21.08 -8.07 19.39
N PHE A 12 20.46 -8.95 18.61
CA PHE A 12 19.82 -8.55 17.36
C PHE A 12 18.61 -7.67 17.73
N ILE A 13 18.86 -6.37 17.88
CA ILE A 13 17.79 -5.39 17.83
C ILE A 13 17.31 -5.42 16.38
N THR A 14 16.28 -6.22 16.11
CA THR A 14 15.54 -6.08 14.86
C THR A 14 14.85 -4.73 14.93
N LEU A 15 15.46 -3.72 14.30
CA LEU A 15 14.76 -2.53 13.83
C LEU A 15 13.80 -3.01 12.73
N GLY A 16 12.75 -3.71 13.14
CA GLY A 16 11.69 -4.14 12.25
C GLY A 16 10.82 -2.93 11.97
N PHE A 17 10.86 -2.43 10.74
CA PHE A 17 9.77 -1.59 10.24
C PHE A 17 8.46 -2.36 10.47
N ALA A 18 7.41 -1.68 10.91
CA ALA A 18 6.13 -2.35 11.11
C ALA A 18 5.65 -2.93 9.77
N GLN A 19 5.42 -4.24 9.74
CA GLN A 19 4.98 -4.93 8.52
C GLN A 19 3.47 -4.80 8.35
N THR A 20 3.00 -4.66 7.10
CA THR A 20 1.56 -4.74 6.79
C THR A 20 1.00 -6.07 7.30
N THR A 21 -0.03 -6.00 8.14
CA THR A 21 -0.80 -7.17 8.58
C THR A 21 -1.92 -7.51 7.60
N GLN A 22 -2.47 -8.74 7.66
CA GLN A 22 -3.64 -9.10 6.87
C GLN A 22 -4.85 -8.19 7.13
N GLU A 23 -5.01 -7.75 8.38
CA GLU A 23 -6.11 -6.84 8.76
C GLU A 23 -5.96 -5.47 8.08
N GLU A 24 -4.75 -4.91 8.07
CA GLU A 24 -4.43 -3.64 7.38
C GLU A 24 -4.56 -3.78 5.87
N TYR A 25 -4.10 -4.90 5.31
CA TYR A 25 -4.25 -5.21 3.89
C TYR A 25 -5.73 -5.26 3.47
N ASN A 26 -6.55 -5.99 4.23
CA ASN A 26 -7.99 -6.11 3.98
C ASN A 26 -8.69 -4.75 4.13
N TYR A 27 -8.29 -3.99 5.15
CA TYR A 27 -8.83 -2.65 5.38
C TYR A 27 -8.53 -1.72 4.19
N LEU A 28 -7.29 -1.65 3.71
CA LEU A 28 -6.94 -0.79 2.58
C LEU A 28 -7.55 -1.25 1.24
N THR A 29 -7.79 -2.55 1.09
CA THR A 29 -8.34 -3.11 -0.16
C THR A 29 -9.86 -2.98 -0.25
N LEU A 30 -10.58 -3.16 0.86
CA LEU A 30 -12.05 -3.21 0.87
C LEU A 30 -12.66 -2.28 1.93
N GLY A 31 -12.13 -2.33 3.15
CA GLY A 31 -12.71 -1.62 4.30
C GLY A 31 -12.75 -0.10 4.13
N TYR A 32 -11.71 0.49 3.54
CA TYR A 32 -11.63 1.93 3.34
C TYR A 32 -12.69 2.44 2.34
N ALA A 33 -12.89 1.71 1.24
CA ALA A 33 -13.92 2.04 0.26
C ALA A 33 -15.33 2.01 0.90
N ASP A 34 -15.62 0.94 1.65
CA ASP A 34 -16.90 0.77 2.37
C ASP A 34 -17.12 1.87 3.43
N GLN A 35 -16.07 2.28 4.16
CA GLN A 35 -16.16 3.40 5.11
C GLN A 35 -16.50 4.73 4.42
N LEU A 36 -15.84 5.03 3.29
CA LEU A 36 -16.13 6.23 2.52
C LEU A 36 -17.58 6.24 2.01
N GLU A 37 -18.07 5.12 1.50
CA GLU A 37 -19.44 4.99 1.01
C GLU A 37 -20.48 5.21 2.12
N LYS A 38 -20.18 4.77 3.35
CA LYS A 38 -21.03 4.94 4.53
C LYS A 38 -20.88 6.29 5.22
N GLY A 39 -19.93 7.14 4.79
CA GLY A 39 -19.62 8.39 5.46
C GLY A 39 -19.09 8.21 6.89
N LEU A 40 -18.40 7.10 7.15
CA LEU A 40 -17.83 6.79 8.45
C LEU A 40 -16.44 7.42 8.62
N ASP A 41 -16.08 7.69 9.87
CA ASP A 41 -14.74 8.13 10.21
C ASP A 41 -13.68 7.05 9.93
N MET A 42 -12.44 7.50 9.80
CA MET A 42 -11.26 6.65 9.67
C MET A 42 -11.22 5.59 10.79
N LYS A 43 -10.73 4.38 10.46
CA LYS A 43 -10.50 3.32 11.45
C LYS A 43 -9.71 3.86 12.64
N GLN A 44 -10.22 3.65 13.85
CA GLN A 44 -9.56 4.12 15.08
C GLN A 44 -8.14 3.59 15.20
N GLY A 45 -7.22 4.46 15.63
CA GLY A 45 -5.80 4.13 15.76
C GLY A 45 -5.00 4.24 14.46
N TYR A 46 -5.63 4.70 13.37
CA TYR A 46 -4.98 4.89 12.07
C TYR A 46 -5.22 6.28 11.48
N ASN A 47 -4.33 6.70 10.58
CA ASN A 47 -4.53 7.84 9.70
C ASN A 47 -3.98 7.56 8.29
N LEU A 48 -4.59 8.21 7.30
CA LEU A 48 -4.08 8.25 5.93
C LEU A 48 -3.42 9.59 5.67
N ARG A 49 -2.18 9.54 5.18
CA ARG A 49 -1.42 10.72 4.77
C ARG A 49 -1.35 10.75 3.26
N PHE A 50 -1.69 11.88 2.64
CA PHE A 50 -1.51 12.02 1.19
C PHE A 50 -0.01 11.94 0.83
N VAL A 51 0.31 11.17 -0.21
CA VAL A 51 1.67 10.97 -0.70
C VAL A 51 1.84 11.59 -2.08
N SER A 52 0.97 11.22 -3.02
CA SER A 52 1.09 11.69 -4.41
C SER A 52 -0.22 11.55 -5.16
N LYS A 53 -0.34 12.31 -6.25
CA LYS A 53 -1.44 12.26 -7.20
C LYS A 53 -0.91 12.43 -8.61
N SER A 54 -1.40 11.61 -9.53
CA SER A 54 -1.12 11.72 -10.96
C SER A 54 -2.41 11.52 -11.76
N SER A 55 -2.57 12.27 -12.85
CA SER A 55 -3.73 12.14 -13.73
C SER A 55 -3.31 12.15 -15.19
N ILE A 56 -3.98 11.36 -16.00
CA ILE A 56 -3.80 11.31 -17.45
C ILE A 56 -5.16 11.56 -18.10
N LYS A 57 -5.22 12.57 -18.97
CA LYS A 57 -6.38 12.84 -19.83
C LYS A 57 -6.27 12.01 -21.12
N PHE A 58 -7.41 11.49 -21.56
CA PHE A 58 -7.58 10.81 -22.85
C PHE A 58 -8.35 11.74 -23.79
N GLN A 59 -8.62 11.29 -25.04
CA GLN A 59 -9.43 12.08 -25.95
C GLN A 59 -10.81 12.39 -25.35
N GLY A 60 -11.25 13.65 -25.46
CA GLY A 60 -12.46 14.17 -24.80
C GLY A 60 -12.24 14.50 -23.31
N ASP A 61 -13.30 14.37 -22.50
CA ASP A 61 -13.27 14.66 -21.04
C ASP A 61 -12.94 13.42 -20.18
N SER A 62 -12.57 12.31 -20.81
CA SER A 62 -12.19 11.09 -20.10
C SER A 62 -10.81 11.23 -19.48
N TYR A 63 -10.66 10.88 -18.20
CA TYR A 63 -9.38 10.87 -17.50
C TYR A 63 -9.28 9.69 -16.56
N ARG A 64 -8.04 9.35 -16.23
CA ARG A 64 -7.70 8.40 -15.18
C ARG A 64 -6.81 9.09 -14.17
N GLU A 65 -6.97 8.72 -12.91
CA GLU A 65 -6.27 9.32 -11.81
C GLU A 65 -5.78 8.24 -10.85
N ILE A 66 -4.57 8.43 -10.35
CA ILE A 66 -3.97 7.62 -9.29
C ILE A 66 -3.70 8.56 -8.12
N GLU A 67 -4.28 8.25 -6.98
CA GLU A 67 -3.96 8.88 -5.70
C GLU A 67 -3.29 7.85 -4.80
N VAL A 68 -2.22 8.28 -4.12
CA VAL A 68 -1.47 7.44 -3.19
C VAL A 68 -1.54 8.05 -1.81
N TYR A 69 -1.90 7.23 -0.83
CA TYR A 69 -1.90 7.59 0.58
C TYR A 69 -1.07 6.59 1.39
N ALA A 70 -0.38 7.04 2.42
CA ALA A 70 0.31 6.20 3.37
C ALA A 70 -0.57 5.94 4.59
N LEU A 71 -0.77 4.68 4.94
CA LEU A 71 -1.41 4.27 6.18
C LEU A 71 -0.38 4.29 7.30
N HIS A 72 -0.67 5.05 8.35
CA HIS A 72 0.10 5.01 9.59
C HIS A 72 -0.82 4.64 10.75
N LYS A 73 -0.25 3.96 11.74
CA LYS A 73 -0.82 3.97 13.08
C LYS A 73 -0.71 5.37 13.66
N THR A 74 -1.64 5.76 14.51
CA THR A 74 -1.58 7.06 15.21
C THR A 74 -0.28 7.22 16.01
N ALA A 75 0.31 6.10 16.46
CA ALA A 75 1.61 6.06 17.13
C ALA A 75 2.81 6.43 16.23
N GLY A 76 2.63 6.46 14.90
CA GLY A 76 3.63 6.89 13.93
C GLY A 76 4.04 5.81 12.92
N ASP A 77 3.81 4.54 13.23
CA ASP A 77 4.30 3.42 12.42
C ASP A 77 3.60 3.32 11.06
N PHE A 78 4.38 3.33 9.98
CA PHE A 78 3.91 3.08 8.62
C PHE A 78 3.45 1.62 8.45
N GLN A 79 2.32 1.40 7.76
CA GLN A 79 1.69 0.08 7.59
C GLN A 79 1.41 -0.29 6.11
N GLY A 80 1.81 0.54 5.15
CA GLY A 80 1.59 0.31 3.72
C GLY A 80 0.91 1.47 3.01
N LEU A 81 0.80 1.38 1.68
CA LEU A 81 0.17 2.40 0.86
C LEU A 81 -1.23 1.98 0.42
N LEU A 82 -2.13 2.96 0.35
CA LEU A 82 -3.37 2.90 -0.41
C LEU A 82 -3.12 3.46 -1.80
N LEU A 83 -3.32 2.65 -2.83
CA LEU A 83 -3.45 3.10 -4.21
C LEU A 83 -4.93 3.19 -4.57
N LYS A 84 -5.41 4.41 -4.83
CA LYS A 84 -6.75 4.66 -5.35
C LYS A 84 -6.65 4.96 -6.84
N PHE A 85 -7.25 4.09 -7.66
CA PHE A 85 -7.33 4.25 -9.10
C PHE A 85 -8.74 4.70 -9.50
N TYR A 86 -8.87 5.91 -10.05
CA TYR A 86 -10.14 6.45 -10.49
C TYR A 86 -10.24 6.53 -12.02
N ARG A 87 -11.43 6.21 -12.54
CA ARG A 87 -11.78 6.27 -13.96
C ARG A 87 -13.00 7.16 -14.14
N SER A 88 -12.89 8.23 -14.93
CA SER A 88 -13.99 9.18 -15.08
C SER A 88 -15.13 8.67 -15.97
N ASN A 89 -14.85 7.77 -16.91
CA ASN A 89 -15.82 7.27 -17.89
C ASN A 89 -16.96 6.46 -17.25
N ASN A 90 -16.69 5.72 -16.19
CA ASN A 90 -17.67 4.93 -15.44
C ASN A 90 -17.76 5.36 -13.96
N LYS A 91 -17.09 6.47 -13.59
CA LYS A 91 -17.00 6.98 -12.21
C LYS A 91 -16.57 5.92 -11.20
N SER A 92 -15.79 4.91 -11.61
CA SER A 92 -15.35 3.85 -10.71
C SER A 92 -14.03 4.20 -10.04
N ALA A 93 -13.96 4.01 -8.72
CA ALA A 93 -12.71 3.97 -7.97
C ALA A 93 -12.39 2.52 -7.58
N MET A 94 -11.13 2.13 -7.75
CA MET A 94 -10.59 0.86 -7.25
C MET A 94 -9.53 1.18 -6.20
N TYR A 95 -9.41 0.31 -5.21
CA TYR A 95 -8.52 0.50 -4.07
C TYR A 95 -7.62 -0.72 -3.93
N PHE A 96 -6.32 -0.46 -3.81
CA PHE A 96 -5.30 -1.51 -3.67
C PHE A 96 -4.42 -1.20 -2.47
N CYS A 97 -4.14 -2.21 -1.66
CA CYS A 97 -3.07 -2.15 -0.70
C CYS A 97 -1.74 -2.47 -1.38
N VAL A 98 -0.76 -1.57 -1.30
CA VAL A 98 0.65 -1.92 -1.51
C VAL A 98 1.25 -2.24 -0.14
N PRO A 99 1.59 -3.51 0.12
CA PRO A 99 2.19 -3.90 1.39
C PRO A 99 3.55 -3.23 1.59
N THR A 100 4.01 -3.12 2.85
CA THR A 100 5.39 -2.73 3.15
C THR A 100 6.40 -3.72 2.55
N THR A 101 7.64 -3.28 2.33
CA THR A 101 8.66 -4.15 1.71
C THR A 101 8.95 -5.42 2.50
N ASN A 102 8.78 -5.38 3.82
CA ASN A 102 8.97 -6.51 4.71
C ASN A 102 7.70 -7.31 5.02
N ALA A 103 6.57 -7.00 4.38
CA ALA A 103 5.34 -7.75 4.53
C ALA A 103 5.48 -9.19 4.01
N GLY A 104 4.62 -10.10 4.50
CA GLY A 104 4.58 -11.48 4.06
C GLY A 104 4.38 -11.62 2.54
N ALA A 105 5.05 -12.60 1.93
CA ALA A 105 5.00 -12.83 0.48
C ALA A 105 3.57 -13.06 -0.04
N GLU A 106 2.68 -13.61 0.80
CA GLU A 106 1.27 -13.81 0.47
C GLU A 106 0.55 -12.48 0.16
N LEU A 107 0.79 -11.42 0.94
CA LEU A 107 0.18 -10.10 0.70
C LEU A 107 0.66 -9.48 -0.62
N TRP A 108 1.95 -9.68 -0.95
CA TRP A 108 2.51 -9.26 -2.23
C TRP A 108 1.92 -10.05 -3.40
N ASN A 109 1.71 -11.36 -3.23
CA ASN A 109 1.05 -12.20 -4.24
C ASN A 109 -0.40 -11.78 -4.48
N ASP A 110 -1.14 -11.45 -3.41
CA ASP A 110 -2.51 -10.96 -3.50
C ASP A 110 -2.57 -9.60 -4.20
N PHE A 111 -1.67 -8.68 -3.85
CA PHE A 111 -1.55 -7.39 -4.52
C PHE A 111 -1.28 -7.56 -6.02
N ASN A 112 -0.27 -8.35 -6.37
CA ASN A 112 0.09 -8.62 -7.76
C ASN A 112 -1.06 -9.27 -8.53
N SER A 113 -1.76 -10.22 -7.92
CA SER A 113 -2.90 -10.91 -8.56
C SER A 113 -4.08 -9.97 -8.81
N LYS A 114 -4.41 -9.09 -7.85
CA LYS A 114 -5.45 -8.08 -8.01
C LYS A 114 -5.13 -7.08 -9.12
N ILE A 115 -3.91 -6.52 -9.13
CA ILE A 115 -3.50 -5.60 -10.19
C ILE A 115 -3.48 -6.32 -11.55
N TYR A 116 -3.03 -7.57 -11.62
CA TYR A 116 -3.07 -8.34 -12.85
C TYR A 116 -4.50 -8.50 -13.37
N ASN A 117 -5.42 -8.96 -12.53
CA ASN A 117 -6.81 -9.17 -12.92
C ASN A 117 -7.48 -7.85 -13.37
N ASP A 118 -7.27 -6.76 -12.63
CA ASP A 118 -7.93 -5.49 -12.91
C ASP A 118 -7.33 -4.73 -14.09
N PHE A 119 -6.07 -4.98 -14.47
CA PHE A 119 -5.38 -4.24 -15.55
C PHE A 119 -5.10 -5.06 -16.80
N LYS A 120 -5.19 -6.40 -16.76
CA LYS A 120 -5.16 -7.25 -17.97
C LYS A 120 -6.26 -6.87 -18.95
N GLU A 121 -7.41 -6.43 -18.46
CA GLU A 121 -8.57 -6.08 -19.28
C GLU A 121 -8.46 -4.69 -19.93
N HIS A 122 -7.58 -3.81 -19.43
CA HIS A 122 -7.57 -2.40 -19.80
C HIS A 122 -6.19 -1.94 -20.32
N LYS A 123 -6.00 -2.06 -21.63
CA LYS A 123 -4.80 -1.84 -22.48
C LYS A 123 -4.05 -0.48 -22.37
N THR A 124 -4.20 0.28 -21.30
CA THR A 124 -3.74 1.69 -21.22
C THR A 124 -2.68 1.93 -20.14
N PHE A 125 -2.72 1.18 -19.03
CA PHE A 125 -1.55 0.97 -18.19
C PHE A 125 -1.21 -0.50 -18.27
N THR A 126 0.06 -0.82 -18.54
CA THR A 126 0.47 -2.22 -18.41
C THR A 126 0.49 -2.58 -16.93
N PHE A 127 0.15 -3.82 -16.61
CA PHE A 127 0.34 -4.40 -15.27
C PHE A 127 1.71 -4.02 -14.69
N ASN A 128 2.78 -4.20 -15.47
CA ASN A 128 4.15 -3.86 -15.09
C ASN A 128 4.32 -2.37 -14.74
N THR A 129 3.64 -1.46 -15.43
CA THR A 129 3.73 -0.02 -15.14
C THR A 129 3.22 0.29 -13.72
N ILE A 130 2.07 -0.28 -13.35
CA ILE A 130 1.47 -0.03 -12.03
C ILE A 130 2.29 -0.67 -10.92
N ILE A 131 2.77 -1.90 -11.15
CA ILE A 131 3.63 -2.59 -10.20
C ILE A 131 4.95 -1.82 -9.98
N ASN A 132 5.64 -1.42 -11.05
CA ASN A 132 6.89 -0.66 -10.93
C ASN A 132 6.67 0.70 -10.24
N PHE A 133 5.60 1.41 -10.60
CA PHE A 133 5.21 2.65 -9.93
C PHE A 133 4.99 2.43 -8.43
N SER A 134 4.28 1.37 -8.06
CA SER A 134 3.98 1.02 -6.67
C SER A 134 5.26 0.71 -5.88
N TYR A 135 6.18 -0.07 -6.45
CA TYR A 135 7.48 -0.36 -5.85
C TYR A 135 8.32 0.90 -5.66
N ILE A 136 8.41 1.76 -6.68
CA ILE A 136 9.21 2.99 -6.61
C ILE A 136 8.67 3.92 -5.52
N ILE A 137 7.36 4.17 -5.50
CA ILE A 137 6.77 5.04 -4.46
C ILE A 137 6.94 4.43 -3.07
N LEU A 138 6.74 3.11 -2.92
CA LEU A 138 6.96 2.45 -1.64
C LEU A 138 8.40 2.63 -1.15
N GLN A 139 9.38 2.33 -2.00
CA GLN A 139 10.80 2.48 -1.65
C GLN A 139 11.17 3.93 -1.33
N MET A 140 10.67 4.87 -2.14
CA MET A 140 10.86 6.30 -1.86
C MET A 140 10.25 6.69 -0.53
N TYR A 141 9.04 6.22 -0.21
CA TYR A 141 8.38 6.54 1.04
C TYR A 141 9.15 5.96 2.24
N GLU A 142 9.44 4.66 2.21
CA GLU A 142 10.16 3.96 3.28
C GLU A 142 11.57 4.51 3.52
N SER A 143 12.25 5.01 2.48
CA SER A 143 13.57 5.64 2.61
C SER A 143 13.54 7.01 3.30
N ASN A 144 12.37 7.61 3.47
CA ASN A 144 12.17 8.91 4.13
C ASN A 144 11.44 8.81 5.49
N LEU A 145 11.25 7.58 6.01
CA LEU A 145 10.73 7.33 7.37
C LEU A 145 11.85 7.41 8.41
#